data_AF-A0A962YGZ9-F1
#
_entry.id   AF-A0A962YGZ9-F1
#
_cell.length_a   1.000
_cell.length_b   1.000
_cell.length_c   1.000
_cell.angle_alpha   90.00
_cell.angle_beta   90.00
_cell.angle_gamma   90.00
#
_symmetry.space_group_name_H-M   'P 1'
#
loop_
_entity.id
_entity.type
_entity.pdbx_description
1 polymer ?
#
loop_
_entity_poly.entity_id
_entity_poly.type
_entity_poly.pdbx_seq_one_letter_code
_entity_poly.pdbx_strand_id
1 'polypeptide(L)'
;MQQYALELILKRKIFTARTEGHDHIALRDVTLQLPPGQFSCLIGPSGCGKSTLLNIINGLDPQFEGTLKLAQGAAPARVATLFQTPRLMPWLTVLENVLLVLPAGADSRQRAVELLNQMGLEAVLNAYPSRLSGGMQRRVALARAFAIRPQ
;
A
#
# COMPACT_ATOMS: atom_id res chain seq x y z
N MET A 1 2.48 27.04 -0.50
CA MET A 1 1.75 25.96 -1.22
C MET A 1 2.72 24.82 -1.46
N GLN A 2 2.40 23.60 -1.04
CA GLN A 2 3.29 22.45 -1.21
C GLN A 2 3.15 21.95 -2.67
N GLN A 3 4.25 21.96 -3.44
CA GLN A 3 4.24 21.68 -4.89
C GLN A 3 4.10 20.17 -5.23
N TYR A 4 4.34 19.29 -4.25
CA TYR A 4 4.39 17.84 -4.43
C TYR A 4 3.45 17.13 -3.46
N ALA A 5 2.86 16.02 -3.91
CA ALA A 5 2.12 15.08 -3.07
C ALA A 5 3.09 14.29 -2.17
N LEU A 6 4.28 13.99 -2.70
CA LEU A 6 5.36 13.31 -1.99
C LEU A 6 6.71 13.89 -2.38
N GLU A 7 7.54 14.17 -1.39
CA GLU A 7 8.96 14.51 -1.55
C GLU A 7 9.80 13.60 -0.65
N LEU A 8 10.71 12.83 -1.25
CA LEU A 8 11.68 12.00 -0.56
C LEU A 8 13.09 12.44 -0.95
N ILE A 9 13.90 12.72 0.05
CA ILE A 9 15.34 12.94 -0.07
C ILE A 9 16.00 11.88 0.81
N LEU A 10 16.47 10.79 0.23
CA LEU A 10 17.09 9.67 0.92
C LEU A 10 18.58 9.63 0.63
N LYS A 11 19.40 9.74 1.68
CA LYS A 11 20.86 9.61 1.61
C LYS A 11 21.28 8.14 1.63
N ARG A 12 20.79 7.37 2.62
CA ARG A 12 21.12 5.95 2.73
C ARG A 12 20.03 5.12 3.40
N LYS A 13 19.85 3.90 2.91
CA LYS A 13 19.12 2.80 3.57
C LYS A 13 20.01 1.56 3.59
N ILE A 14 20.26 1.05 4.79
CA ILE A 14 21.12 -0.12 5.02
C ILE A 14 20.31 -1.20 5.72
N PHE A 15 20.49 -2.46 5.31
CA PHE A 15 20.08 -3.63 6.07
C PHE A 15 21.33 -4.25 6.71
N THR A 16 21.34 -4.27 8.03
CA THR A 16 22.42 -4.89 8.81
C THR A 16 22.30 -6.40 8.74
N ALA A 17 23.43 -7.08 8.50
CA ALA A 17 23.48 -8.53 8.51
C ALA A 17 23.18 -9.06 9.94
N ARG A 18 22.30 -10.06 10.06
CA ARG A 18 21.94 -10.68 11.36
C ARG A 18 22.91 -11.78 11.81
N THR A 19 23.78 -12.24 10.91
CA THR A 19 24.84 -13.24 11.11
C THR A 19 26.11 -12.76 10.40
N GLU A 20 27.21 -13.51 10.50
CA GLU A 20 28.47 -13.21 9.78
C GLU A 20 28.20 -12.84 8.32
N GLY A 21 28.30 -11.54 8.03
CA GLY A 21 27.92 -10.94 6.77
C GLY A 21 28.15 -9.44 6.80
N HIS A 22 28.16 -8.83 5.62
CA HIS A 22 28.36 -7.39 5.47
C HIS A 22 27.04 -6.65 5.38
N ASP A 23 27.02 -5.41 5.89
CA ASP A 23 25.92 -4.49 5.71
C ASP A 23 25.57 -4.31 4.23
N HIS A 24 24.28 -4.40 3.92
CA HIS A 24 23.78 -4.25 2.56
C HIS A 24 23.14 -2.88 2.36
N ILE A 25 23.73 -2.06 1.50
CA ILE A 25 23.17 -0.76 1.12
C ILE A 25 22.08 -0.98 0.07
N ALA A 26 20.83 -0.89 0.49
CA ALA A 26 19.67 -1.13 -0.39
C ALA A 26 19.31 0.10 -1.24
N LEU A 27 19.50 1.31 -0.70
CA LEU A 27 19.29 2.57 -1.41
C LEU A 27 20.37 3.57 -1.01
N ARG A 28 20.84 4.36 -1.98
CA ARG A 28 21.84 5.43 -1.80
C ARG A 28 21.48 6.61 -2.70
N ASP A 29 21.50 7.82 -2.15
CA ASP A 29 21.32 9.08 -2.86
C ASP A 29 20.10 9.11 -3.80
N VAL A 30 18.92 8.79 -3.25
CA VAL A 30 17.65 8.79 -3.97
C VAL A 30 16.86 10.06 -3.66
N THR A 31 16.59 10.84 -4.69
CA THR A 31 15.65 11.98 -4.62
C THR A 31 14.43 11.67 -5.48
N LEU A 32 13.23 11.76 -4.89
CA LEU A 32 11.96 11.52 -5.57
C LEU A 32 10.98 12.62 -5.22
N GLN A 33 10.39 13.24 -6.23
CA GLN A 33 9.33 14.24 -6.09
C GLN A 33 8.16 13.83 -6.98
N LEU A 34 7.00 13.59 -6.36
CA LEU A 34 5.79 13.17 -7.06
C LEU A 34 4.74 14.29 -7.02
N PRO A 35 4.36 14.86 -8.17
CA PRO A 35 3.27 15.83 -8.24
C PRO A 35 1.91 15.18 -7.94
N PRO A 36 0.95 15.94 -7.40
CA PRO A 36 -0.41 15.44 -7.17
C PRO A 36 -1.12 15.07 -8.48
N GLY A 37 -1.95 14.03 -8.45
CA GLY A 37 -2.78 13.60 -9.59
C GLY A 37 -2.01 12.94 -10.74
N GLN A 38 -0.72 12.64 -10.56
CA GLN A 38 0.08 11.96 -11.59
C GLN A 38 0.13 10.46 -11.38
N PHE A 39 0.09 9.72 -12.49
CA PHE A 39 0.43 8.31 -12.52
C PHE A 39 1.93 8.15 -12.77
N SER A 40 2.66 7.67 -11.77
CA SER A 40 4.11 7.48 -11.83
C SER A 40 4.47 5.99 -11.81
N CYS A 41 5.46 5.58 -12.60
CA CYS A 41 5.94 4.21 -12.67
C CYS A 41 7.40 4.11 -12.24
N LEU A 42 7.70 3.15 -11.35
CA LEU A 42 9.06 2.82 -10.92
C LEU A 42 9.49 1.48 -11.52
N ILE A 43 10.48 1.52 -12.41
CA ILE A 43 11.01 0.35 -13.11
C ILE A 43 12.46 0.08 -12.74
N GLY A 44 12.88 -1.17 -12.84
CA GLY A 44 14.26 -1.60 -12.56
C GLY A 44 14.37 -3.10 -12.30
N PRO A 45 15.58 -3.68 -12.35
CA PRO A 45 15.81 -5.12 -12.18
C PRO A 45 15.41 -5.61 -10.79
N SER A 46 15.23 -6.93 -10.64
CA SER A 46 14.98 -7.51 -9.30
C SER A 46 16.12 -7.15 -8.34
N GLY A 47 15.80 -6.88 -7.07
CA GLY A 47 16.79 -6.53 -6.05
C GLY A 47 17.29 -5.09 -6.05
N CYS A 48 16.90 -4.22 -6.99
CA CYS A 48 17.38 -2.82 -7.03
C CYS A 48 16.74 -1.87 -5.99
N GLY A 49 16.06 -2.38 -4.96
CA GLY A 49 15.51 -1.56 -3.87
C GLY A 49 14.10 -0.97 -4.09
N LYS A 50 13.37 -1.32 -5.17
CA LYS A 50 12.00 -0.81 -5.42
C LYS A 50 11.03 -1.04 -4.26
N SER A 51 10.97 -2.28 -3.76
CA SER A 51 10.10 -2.64 -2.64
C SER A 51 10.53 -1.93 -1.36
N THR A 52 11.84 -1.75 -1.15
CA THR A 52 12.38 -0.99 -0.02
C THR A 52 11.93 0.48 -0.09
N LEU A 53 12.03 1.09 -1.27
CA LEU A 53 11.58 2.47 -1.49
C LEU A 53 10.08 2.64 -1.22
N LEU A 54 9.24 1.73 -1.74
CA LEU A 54 7.80 1.76 -1.50
C LEU A 54 7.47 1.54 -0.01
N ASN A 55 8.19 0.66 0.69
CA ASN A 55 7.98 0.46 2.13
C ASN A 55 8.31 1.71 2.95
N ILE A 56 9.37 2.44 2.59
CA ILE A 56 9.71 3.73 3.21
C ILE A 56 8.59 4.74 2.97
N ILE A 57 8.11 4.87 1.72
CA ILE A 57 7.01 5.77 1.35
C ILE A 57 5.73 5.46 2.14
N ASN A 58 5.43 4.18 2.33
CA ASN A 58 4.27 3.71 3.10
C ASN A 58 4.45 3.82 4.63
N GLY A 59 5.61 4.26 5.11
CA GLY A 59 5.94 4.29 6.54
C GLY A 59 6.13 2.91 7.17
N LEU A 60 6.21 1.84 6.37
CA LEU A 60 6.44 0.47 6.85
C LEU A 60 7.90 0.22 7.22
N ASP A 61 8.82 1.04 6.70
CA ASP A 61 10.24 0.99 7.03
C ASP A 61 10.76 2.41 7.32
N PRO A 62 10.73 2.86 8.58
CA PRO A 62 11.18 4.19 8.96
C PRO A 62 12.71 4.31 9.08
N GLN A 63 13.46 3.21 8.97
CA GLN A 63 14.89 3.16 9.26
C GLN A 63 15.73 3.56 8.04
N PHE A 64 15.77 4.85 7.72
CA PHE A 64 16.61 5.40 6.64
C PHE A 64 17.15 6.79 7.03
N GLU A 65 18.19 7.23 6.34
CA GLU A 65 18.69 8.60 6.48
C GLU A 65 18.19 9.48 5.37
N GLY A 66 17.58 10.59 5.75
CA GLY A 66 16.95 11.49 4.81
C GLY A 66 15.68 12.10 5.39
N THR A 67 14.84 12.61 4.50
CA THR A 67 13.54 13.19 4.83
C THR A 67 12.47 12.67 3.89
N LEU A 68 11.33 12.26 4.43
CA LEU A 68 10.11 12.01 3.68
C LEU A 68 9.07 13.04 4.09
N LYS A 69 8.53 13.77 3.12
CA LYS A 69 7.44 14.71 3.31
C LYS A 69 6.27 14.28 2.44
N LEU A 70 5.09 14.20 3.05
CA LEU A 70 3.82 13.99 2.37
C LEU A 70 3.02 15.30 2.49
N ALA A 71 2.12 15.57 1.55
CA ALA A 71 1.27 16.75 1.61
C ALA A 71 0.46 16.81 2.93
N GLN A 72 0.29 18.00 3.52
CA GLN A 72 -0.35 18.22 4.83
C GLN A 72 -1.80 17.66 4.89
N GLY A 73 -2.18 17.10 6.05
CA GLY A 73 -3.48 16.42 6.28
C GLY A 73 -3.38 14.88 6.33
N ALA A 74 -2.16 14.35 6.22
CA ALA A 74 -1.84 12.97 5.94
C ALA A 74 -1.10 12.29 7.11
N ALA A 75 -1.73 12.25 8.29
CA ALA A 75 -1.27 11.48 9.45
C ALA A 75 -2.31 10.41 9.83
N PRO A 76 -1.97 9.10 9.77
CA PRO A 76 -1.04 8.55 8.79
C PRO A 76 -1.60 8.80 7.39
N ALA A 77 -0.73 9.11 6.43
CA ALA A 77 -1.16 9.38 5.08
C ALA A 77 -2.05 8.24 4.60
N ARG A 78 -3.18 8.56 3.97
CA ARG A 78 -4.08 7.57 3.37
C ARG A 78 -3.40 7.01 2.13
N VAL A 79 -2.23 6.41 2.28
CA VAL A 79 -1.54 5.69 1.22
C VAL A 79 -2.05 4.26 1.29
N ALA A 80 -2.72 3.84 0.24
CA ALA A 80 -3.15 2.46 0.11
C ALA A 80 -2.08 1.67 -0.64
N THR A 81 -1.66 0.54 -0.07
CA THR A 81 -0.70 -0.36 -0.72
C THR A 81 -1.41 -1.57 -1.32
N LEU A 82 -1.11 -1.84 -2.58
CA LEU A 82 -1.50 -3.08 -3.26
C LEU A 82 -0.25 -3.94 -3.46
N PHE A 83 -0.27 -5.12 -2.85
CA PHE A 83 0.81 -6.09 -2.98
C PHE A 83 0.62 -6.93 -4.26
N GLN A 84 1.73 -7.42 -4.81
CA GLN A 84 1.71 -8.33 -5.97
C GLN A 84 0.84 -9.57 -5.71
N THR A 85 0.91 -10.12 -4.49
CA THR A 85 -0.02 -11.12 -3.97
C THR A 85 -1.10 -10.40 -3.14
N PRO A 86 -2.41 -10.64 -3.34
CA PRO A 86 -3.49 -9.85 -2.73
C PRO A 86 -3.49 -9.72 -1.18
N ARG A 87 -2.75 -10.57 -0.45
CA ARG A 87 -2.64 -10.58 1.03
C ARG A 87 -4.00 -10.41 1.73
N LEU A 88 -5.01 -11.15 1.27
CA LEU A 88 -6.31 -11.23 1.96
C LEU A 88 -6.16 -12.10 3.22
N MET A 89 -6.94 -11.80 4.25
CA MET A 89 -7.04 -12.65 5.44
C MET A 89 -7.88 -13.87 5.07
N PRO A 90 -7.29 -15.09 5.07
CA PRO A 90 -7.96 -16.28 4.55
C PRO A 90 -9.13 -16.75 5.43
N TRP A 91 -9.13 -16.37 6.70
CA TRP A 91 -10.20 -16.66 7.67
C TRP A 91 -11.31 -15.60 7.70
N LEU A 92 -11.21 -14.53 6.90
CA LEU A 92 -12.25 -13.52 6.76
C LEU A 92 -12.93 -13.66 5.41
N THR A 93 -14.23 -13.39 5.35
CA THR A 93 -14.99 -13.27 4.10
C THR A 93 -14.50 -12.08 3.25
N VAL A 94 -14.96 -12.00 2.00
CA VAL A 94 -14.69 -10.87 1.11
C VAL A 94 -15.10 -9.55 1.75
N LEU A 95 -16.31 -9.48 2.31
CA LEU A 95 -16.81 -8.27 2.95
C LEU A 95 -15.98 -7.91 4.19
N GLU A 96 -15.67 -8.88 5.05
CA GLU A 96 -14.86 -8.66 6.25
C GLU A 96 -13.44 -8.21 5.93
N ASN A 97 -12.84 -8.72 4.84
CA ASN A 97 -11.55 -8.26 4.36
C ASN A 97 -11.55 -6.76 4.03
N VAL A 98 -12.62 -6.25 3.41
CA VAL A 98 -12.75 -4.81 3.10
C VAL A 98 -13.08 -4.00 4.36
N LEU A 99 -13.91 -4.53 5.25
CA LEU A 99 -14.25 -3.87 6.52
C LEU A 99 -13.07 -3.72 7.47
N LEU A 100 -12.05 -4.59 7.37
CA LEU A 100 -10.86 -4.59 8.22
C LEU A 100 -10.15 -3.23 8.33
N VAL A 101 -10.22 -2.41 7.28
CA VAL A 101 -9.53 -1.11 7.19
C VAL A 101 -10.46 0.09 7.43
N LEU A 102 -11.74 -0.16 7.72
CA LEU A 102 -12.75 0.85 7.99
C LEU A 102 -13.05 0.93 9.49
N PRO A 103 -13.40 2.11 10.03
CA PRO A 103 -13.87 2.22 11.40
C PRO A 103 -15.18 1.44 11.60
N ALA A 104 -15.46 0.99 12.82
CA ALA A 104 -16.74 0.35 13.13
C ALA A 104 -17.90 1.34 12.97
N GLY A 105 -18.95 0.94 12.24
CA GLY A 105 -20.12 1.78 12.01
C GLY A 105 -21.02 1.24 10.89
N ALA A 106 -22.29 1.64 10.89
CA ALA A 106 -23.27 1.23 9.89
C ALA A 106 -22.85 1.65 8.46
N ASP A 107 -22.32 2.86 8.32
CA ASP A 107 -21.87 3.43 7.04
C ASP A 107 -20.71 2.64 6.41
N SER A 108 -19.84 2.04 7.23
CA SER A 108 -18.70 1.26 6.76
C SER A 108 -19.15 0.00 6.01
N ARG A 109 -20.22 -0.66 6.49
CA ARG A 109 -20.79 -1.83 5.82
C ARG A 109 -21.34 -1.47 4.46
N GLN A 110 -22.17 -0.43 4.39
CA GLN A 110 -22.75 0.01 3.13
C GLN A 110 -21.66 0.39 2.12
N ARG A 111 -20.67 1.18 2.54
CA ARG A 111 -19.54 1.57 1.69
C ARG A 111 -18.72 0.38 1.18
N ALA A 112 -18.44 -0.60 2.05
CA ALA A 112 -17.70 -1.79 1.66
C ALA A 112 -18.47 -2.60 0.59
N VAL A 113 -19.80 -2.74 0.76
CA VAL A 113 -20.67 -3.41 -0.22
C VAL A 113 -20.70 -2.64 -1.53
N GLU A 114 -20.89 -1.32 -1.51
CA GLU A 114 -20.89 -0.48 -2.72
C GLU A 114 -19.58 -0.61 -3.51
N LEU A 115 -18.43 -0.58 -2.83
CA LEU A 115 -17.12 -0.77 -3.47
C LEU A 115 -16.97 -2.18 -4.06
N LEU A 116 -17.43 -3.21 -3.36
CA LEU A 116 -17.38 -4.58 -3.86
C LEU A 116 -18.30 -4.78 -5.08
N ASN A 117 -19.46 -4.12 -5.10
CA ASN A 117 -20.36 -4.13 -6.25
C ASN A 117 -19.74 -3.41 -7.47
N GLN A 118 -19.07 -2.27 -7.26
CA GLN A 118 -18.33 -1.59 -8.33
C GLN A 118 -17.20 -2.46 -8.92
N MET A 119 -16.72 -3.44 -8.16
CA MET A 119 -15.70 -4.40 -8.58
C MET A 119 -16.29 -5.71 -9.16
N GLY A 120 -17.61 -5.82 -9.29
CA GLY A 120 -18.31 -7.01 -9.77
C GLY A 120 -18.16 -8.22 -8.83
N LEU A 121 -18.32 -8.00 -7.52
CA LEU A 121 -18.14 -9.01 -6.46
C LEU A 121 -19.38 -9.17 -5.56
N GLU A 122 -20.54 -8.65 -5.99
CA GLU A 122 -21.82 -8.69 -5.27
C GLU A 122 -22.27 -10.12 -4.92
N ALA A 123 -21.99 -11.09 -5.78
CA ALA A 123 -22.41 -12.49 -5.58
C ALA A 123 -21.54 -13.25 -4.55
N VAL A 124 -20.40 -12.69 -4.13
CA VAL A 124 -19.39 -13.40 -3.33
C VAL A 124 -19.00 -12.68 -2.05
N LEU A 125 -19.82 -11.73 -1.58
CA LEU A 125 -19.55 -10.94 -0.36
C LEU A 125 -19.23 -11.80 0.86
N ASN A 126 -19.92 -12.94 1.01
CA ASN A 126 -19.76 -13.87 2.13
C ASN A 126 -18.82 -15.06 1.82
N ALA A 127 -18.18 -15.07 0.65
CA ALA A 127 -17.22 -16.12 0.31
C ALA A 127 -15.87 -15.87 1.00
N TYR A 128 -15.14 -16.95 1.30
CA TYR A 128 -13.75 -16.87 1.74
C TYR A 128 -12.79 -16.77 0.54
N PRO A 129 -11.59 -16.17 0.71
CA PRO A 129 -10.60 -16.01 -0.36
C PRO A 129 -10.25 -17.30 -1.12
N SER A 130 -10.27 -18.46 -0.44
CA SER A 130 -10.01 -19.77 -1.05
C SER A 130 -11.01 -20.17 -2.14
N ARG A 131 -12.20 -19.55 -2.16
CA ARG A 131 -13.25 -19.78 -3.17
C ARG A 131 -13.21 -18.80 -4.34
N LEU A 132 -12.22 -17.90 -4.36
CA LEU A 132 -12.10 -16.85 -5.36
C LEU A 132 -10.99 -17.17 -6.36
N SER A 133 -11.23 -16.86 -7.63
CA SER A 133 -10.16 -16.81 -8.63
C SER A 133 -9.11 -15.75 -8.25
N GLY A 134 -7.87 -15.90 -8.75
CA GLY A 134 -6.82 -14.90 -8.50
C GLY A 134 -7.20 -13.48 -8.95
N GLY A 135 -7.96 -13.35 -10.05
CA GLY A 135 -8.49 -12.06 -10.51
C GLY A 135 -9.49 -11.45 -9.53
N MET A 136 -10.40 -12.26 -8.98
CA MET A 136 -11.34 -11.82 -7.94
C MET A 136 -10.60 -11.39 -6.67
N GLN A 137 -9.61 -12.16 -6.22
CA GLN A 137 -8.81 -11.80 -5.05
C GLN A 137 -8.09 -10.45 -5.24
N ARG A 138 -7.56 -10.17 -6.43
CA ARG A 138 -6.96 -8.86 -6.76
C ARG A 138 -7.99 -7.73 -6.67
N ARG A 139 -9.21 -7.94 -7.18
CA ARG A 139 -10.31 -6.96 -7.08
C ARG A 139 -10.76 -6.73 -5.64
N VAL A 140 -10.78 -7.75 -4.79
CA VAL A 140 -11.03 -7.58 -3.34
C VAL A 140 -9.93 -6.74 -2.70
N ALA A 141 -8.66 -6.99 -3.02
CA ALA A 141 -7.55 -6.20 -2.52
C ALA A 141 -7.63 -4.73 -2.99
N LEU A 142 -8.07 -4.48 -4.23
CA LEU A 142 -8.38 -3.13 -4.74
C LEU A 142 -9.51 -2.47 -3.95
N ALA A 143 -10.63 -3.16 -3.73
CA ALA A 143 -11.74 -2.64 -2.93
C ALA A 143 -11.28 -2.25 -1.52
N ARG A 144 -10.47 -3.09 -0.87
CA ARG A 144 -9.86 -2.80 0.44
C ARG A 144 -8.92 -1.59 0.41
N ALA A 145 -8.09 -1.47 -0.63
CA ALA A 145 -7.21 -0.32 -0.81
C ALA A 145 -7.99 1.00 -0.99
N PHE A 146 -9.06 0.99 -1.79
CA PHE A 146 -9.90 2.18 -2.02
C PHE A 146 -10.85 2.48 -0.86
N ALA A 147 -11.14 1.50 0.01
CA ALA A 147 -12.02 1.67 1.15
C ALA A 147 -11.60 2.83 2.05
N ILE A 148 -10.30 3.13 2.19
CA ILE A 148 -9.81 4.23 3.02
C ILE A 148 -9.82 5.61 2.32
N ARG A 149 -10.29 5.72 1.06
CA ARG A 149 -10.20 6.94 0.22
C ARG A 149 -8.76 7.49 0.22
N PRO A 150 -7.82 6.76 -0.40
CA PRO A 150 -6.45 7.21 -0.48
C PRO A 150 -6.33 8.54 -1.24
N GLN A 151 -5.29 9.30 -0.93
CA GLN A 151 -4.99 10.60 -1.55
C GLN A 151 -3.79 10.51 -2.48
#